data_AF-A0A098T4V1-F1
#
_entry.id   AF-A0A098T4V1-F1
#
_cell.length_a   1.000
_cell.length_b   1.000
_cell.length_c   1.000
_cell.angle_alpha   90.00
_cell.angle_beta   90.00
_cell.angle_gamma   90.00
#
_symmetry.space_group_name_H-M   'P 1'
#
loop_
_entity.id
_entity.type
_entity.pdbx_description
1 polymer ?
#
loop_
_entity_poly.entity_id
_entity_poly.type
_entity_poly.pdbx_seq_one_letter_code
_entity_poly.pdbx_strand_id
1 'polypeptide(L)'
;MMCASTLSPIASRTPAARLARGLAPSLARPLCLALVLAQPAAALAADLSCNGLVEPGQSLICSGFEPNWAIRLSCDGEMAAEFIDAFSGEGIQTTPGGISFASEDPWQFETSHPVTGSIAYTPGGCTDESDAVRDFTFTPAGAPGLSAPFFPFCCRID
;
A
#
# COMPACT_ATOMS: atom_id res chain seq x y z
N MET A 1 38.96 -13.66 -37.41
CA MET A 1 39.73 -14.83 -36.93
C MET A 1 38.83 -15.57 -35.93
N MET A 2 38.09 -16.64 -36.25
CA MET A 2 38.49 -18.00 -36.69
C MET A 2 39.48 -18.69 -35.74
N CYS A 3 38.98 -19.75 -35.08
CA CYS A 3 39.56 -21.08 -34.83
C CYS A 3 39.21 -21.57 -33.40
N ALA A 4 38.86 -22.83 -33.13
CA ALA A 4 38.50 -23.99 -33.93
C ALA A 4 37.99 -25.08 -32.96
N SER A 5 37.15 -25.97 -33.45
CA SER A 5 36.57 -27.15 -32.81
C SER A 5 37.59 -28.27 -32.56
N THR A 6 37.35 -29.14 -31.57
CA THR A 6 37.79 -30.56 -31.55
C THR A 6 36.91 -31.35 -30.55
N LEU A 7 35.89 -32.09 -30.99
CA LEU A 7 35.84 -33.53 -31.37
C LEU A 7 35.98 -34.53 -30.21
N SER A 8 34.94 -35.39 -30.10
CA SER A 8 34.73 -36.55 -29.20
C SER A 8 35.79 -37.67 -29.35
N PRO A 9 35.72 -38.75 -28.55
CA PRO A 9 35.00 -39.94 -29.05
C PRO A 9 34.25 -40.82 -28.02
N ILE A 10 33.42 -41.66 -28.62
CA ILE A 10 32.53 -42.71 -28.14
C ILE A 10 33.31 -43.92 -27.57
N ALA A 11 32.76 -44.59 -26.55
CA ALA A 11 33.05 -46.00 -26.32
C ALA A 11 31.80 -46.76 -25.84
N SER A 12 31.35 -47.66 -26.71
CA SER A 12 30.32 -48.68 -26.55
C SER A 12 30.83 -49.85 -25.69
N ARG A 13 29.93 -50.51 -24.92
CA ARG A 13 29.82 -51.99 -24.81
C ARG A 13 28.74 -52.42 -23.80
N THR A 14 27.67 -53.04 -24.32
CA THR A 14 26.83 -54.05 -23.62
C THR A 14 27.63 -55.38 -23.52
N PRO A 15 27.35 -56.33 -22.60
CA PRO A 15 26.16 -57.19 -22.71
C PRO A 15 25.59 -57.83 -21.42
N ALA A 16 24.40 -58.44 -21.58
CA ALA A 16 23.92 -59.71 -21.00
C ALA A 16 23.54 -59.83 -19.49
N ALA A 17 22.21 -59.86 -19.29
CA ALA A 17 21.41 -60.93 -18.67
C ALA A 17 21.81 -61.57 -17.32
N ARG A 18 20.89 -61.51 -16.34
CA ARG A 18 20.34 -62.70 -15.67
C ARG A 18 19.10 -62.40 -14.83
N LEU A 19 18.11 -63.28 -14.94
CA LEU A 19 16.93 -63.38 -14.08
C LEU A 19 17.33 -63.68 -12.63
N ALA A 20 16.63 -63.08 -11.67
CA ALA A 20 16.26 -63.76 -10.42
C ALA A 20 14.96 -63.17 -9.87
N ARG A 21 13.91 -63.99 -9.90
CA ARG A 21 12.68 -63.83 -9.11
C ARG A 21 13.04 -63.92 -7.62
N GLY A 22 12.62 -62.94 -6.83
CA GLY A 22 12.60 -63.00 -5.37
C GLY A 22 11.30 -62.39 -4.86
N LEU A 23 10.40 -63.25 -4.39
CA LEU A 23 9.25 -62.90 -3.56
C LEU A 23 9.76 -62.44 -2.19
N ALA A 24 9.24 -61.31 -1.68
CA ALA A 24 8.78 -61.21 -0.28
C ALA A 24 7.97 -59.91 -0.07
N PRO A 25 6.81 -59.98 0.61
CA PRO A 25 6.00 -58.82 0.96
C PRO A 25 6.43 -58.30 2.33
N SER A 26 6.50 -56.97 2.50
CA SER A 26 6.33 -56.39 3.84
C SER A 26 6.21 -54.88 3.86
N LEU A 27 5.24 -54.47 4.67
CA LEU A 27 5.23 -53.29 5.53
C LEU A 27 4.83 -51.94 4.92
N ALA A 28 3.54 -51.65 5.14
CA ALA A 28 3.07 -50.44 5.80
C ALA A 28 3.48 -49.10 5.16
N ARG A 29 2.62 -48.61 4.26
CA ARG A 29 2.66 -47.24 3.77
C ARG A 29 1.69 -46.40 4.60
N PRO A 30 2.12 -45.32 5.26
CA PRO A 30 1.22 -44.48 6.04
C PRO A 30 0.27 -43.77 5.08
N LEU A 31 -1.02 -43.80 5.42
CA LEU A 31 -2.06 -43.03 4.76
C LEU A 31 -1.82 -41.55 5.11
N CYS A 32 -1.14 -40.81 4.25
CA CYS A 32 -1.05 -39.35 4.39
C CYS A 32 -2.45 -38.76 4.16
N LEU A 33 -3.15 -38.46 5.26
CA LEU A 33 -4.34 -37.62 5.25
C LEU A 33 -3.88 -36.17 5.01
N ALA A 34 -3.77 -35.77 3.75
CA ALA A 34 -3.62 -34.36 3.39
C ALA A 34 -5.01 -33.71 3.42
N LEU A 35 -5.39 -33.18 4.58
CA LEU A 35 -6.59 -32.35 4.72
C LEU A 35 -6.30 -30.98 4.08
N VAL A 36 -6.59 -30.84 2.79
CA VAL A 36 -6.56 -29.55 2.10
C VAL A 36 -7.77 -28.75 2.55
N LEU A 37 -7.60 -27.95 3.60
CA LEU A 37 -8.51 -26.87 3.96
C LEU A 37 -8.35 -25.75 2.92
N ALA A 38 -9.03 -25.89 1.78
CA ALA A 38 -9.26 -24.78 0.87
C ALA A 38 -10.24 -23.82 1.56
N GLN A 39 -9.72 -22.81 2.26
CA GLN A 39 -10.54 -21.71 2.75
C GLN A 39 -10.87 -20.79 1.56
N PRO A 40 -12.15 -20.47 1.31
CA PRO A 40 -12.50 -19.49 0.30
C PRO A 40 -12.04 -18.11 0.78
N ALA A 41 -11.35 -17.39 -0.10
CA ALA A 41 -11.01 -15.98 0.12
C ALA A 41 -12.30 -15.21 0.46
N ALA A 42 -12.36 -14.65 1.66
CA ALA A 42 -13.39 -13.69 2.02
C ALA A 42 -13.23 -12.50 1.07
N ALA A 43 -14.17 -12.34 0.14
CA ALA A 43 -14.32 -11.10 -0.58
C ALA A 43 -14.70 -10.04 0.47
N LEU A 44 -13.74 -9.20 0.83
CA LEU A 44 -14.01 -7.99 1.60
C LEU A 44 -15.01 -7.19 0.76
N ALA A 45 -16.22 -6.99 1.28
CA ALA A 45 -17.11 -5.99 0.74
C ALA A 45 -16.30 -4.69 0.71
N ALA A 46 -16.13 -4.09 -0.47
CA ALA A 46 -15.45 -2.81 -0.59
C ALA A 46 -16.24 -1.81 0.25
N ASP A 47 -15.69 -1.44 1.40
CA ASP A 47 -16.31 -0.46 2.29
C ASP A 47 -16.16 0.91 1.62
N LEU A 48 -17.27 1.41 1.06
CA LEU A 48 -17.34 2.69 0.36
C LEU A 48 -17.66 3.86 1.31
N SER A 49 -17.70 3.63 2.63
CA SER A 49 -18.21 4.60 3.61
C SER A 49 -17.36 5.88 3.68
N CYS A 50 -16.13 5.82 3.16
CA CYS A 50 -15.14 6.89 3.24
C CYS A 50 -14.55 7.30 1.90
N ASN A 51 -15.39 7.27 0.86
CA ASN A 51 -15.03 7.67 -0.51
C ASN A 51 -13.82 6.87 -1.06
N GLY A 52 -13.57 5.67 -0.51
CA GLY A 52 -12.43 4.81 -0.87
C GLY A 52 -11.04 5.33 -0.51
N LEU A 53 -10.91 6.45 0.22
CA LEU A 53 -9.61 7.07 0.53
C LEU A 53 -8.82 6.29 1.59
N VAL A 54 -9.49 5.87 2.65
CA VAL A 54 -8.95 5.04 3.74
C VAL A 54 -10.00 4.03 4.20
N GLU A 55 -9.56 2.97 4.86
CA GLU A 55 -10.47 1.96 5.42
C GLU A 55 -11.16 2.48 6.70
N PRO A 56 -12.33 1.94 7.07
CA PRO A 56 -12.95 2.20 8.37
C PRO A 56 -12.01 1.94 9.55
N GLY A 57 -11.98 2.89 10.47
CA GLY A 57 -11.11 2.91 11.65
C GLY A 57 -9.69 3.42 11.39
N GLN A 58 -9.36 3.84 10.16
CA GLN A 58 -8.07 4.45 9.82
C GLN A 58 -8.18 5.98 9.74
N SER A 59 -7.04 6.63 9.94
CA SER A 59 -6.88 8.04 9.61
C SER A 59 -5.73 8.27 8.63
N LEU A 60 -5.85 9.30 7.81
CA LEU A 60 -4.82 9.78 6.91
C LEU A 60 -4.39 11.17 7.39
N ILE A 61 -3.11 11.34 7.71
CA ILE A 61 -2.56 12.63 8.08
C ILE A 61 -1.57 13.12 7.02
N CYS A 62 -1.85 14.30 6.49
CA CYS A 62 -0.98 15.02 5.56
C CYS A 62 -0.40 16.21 6.30
N SER A 63 0.91 16.20 6.55
CA SER A 63 1.61 17.26 7.29
C SER A 63 2.59 18.00 6.38
N GLY A 64 2.34 19.29 6.18
CA GLY A 64 3.27 20.20 5.51
C GLY A 64 4.24 20.80 6.53
N PHE A 65 5.49 21.03 6.13
CA PHE A 65 6.54 21.56 7.00
C PHE A 65 6.64 23.09 6.95
N GLU A 66 6.41 23.69 5.77
CA GLU A 66 6.47 25.15 5.61
C GLU A 66 5.33 25.64 4.72
N PRO A 67 4.30 26.24 5.31
CA PRO A 67 4.02 26.34 6.75
C PRO A 67 3.74 24.96 7.44
N ASN A 68 4.21 24.75 8.69
CA ASN A 68 3.86 23.68 9.65
C ASN A 68 2.36 23.62 9.97
N TRP A 69 1.55 23.08 9.07
CA TRP A 69 0.15 22.74 9.29
C TRP A 69 -0.13 21.35 8.76
N ALA A 70 -1.21 20.75 9.23
CA ALA A 70 -1.63 19.44 8.74
C ALA A 70 -3.14 19.36 8.58
N ILE A 71 -3.55 18.37 7.80
CA ILE A 71 -4.93 17.90 7.76
C ILE A 71 -4.95 16.44 8.16
N ARG A 72 -5.80 16.09 9.11
CA ARG A 72 -6.14 14.69 9.42
C ARG A 72 -7.51 14.40 8.85
N LEU A 73 -7.62 13.30 8.13
CA LEU A 73 -8.86 12.77 7.60
C LEU A 73 -9.12 11.42 8.26
N SER A 74 -10.24 11.27 8.95
CA SER A 74 -10.55 10.05 9.72
C SER A 74 -11.83 9.41 9.20
N CYS A 75 -11.85 8.08 9.17
CA CYS A 75 -12.99 7.30 8.69
C CYS A 75 -13.60 6.47 9.84
N ASP A 76 -14.72 6.92 10.40
CA ASP A 76 -15.45 6.21 11.45
C ASP A 76 -16.90 5.93 11.02
N GLY A 77 -17.08 5.44 9.79
CA GLY A 77 -18.37 5.24 9.13
C GLY A 77 -18.83 6.43 8.28
N GLU A 78 -18.23 7.60 8.50
CA GLU A 78 -18.28 8.78 7.62
C GLU A 78 -16.92 9.48 7.69
N MET A 79 -16.56 10.20 6.63
CA MET A 79 -15.32 10.98 6.61
C MET A 79 -15.45 12.26 7.44
N ALA A 80 -14.48 12.47 8.33
CA ALA A 80 -14.29 13.70 9.06
C ALA A 80 -12.92 14.32 8.73
N ALA A 81 -12.80 15.63 8.91
CA ALA A 81 -11.54 16.34 8.75
C ALA A 81 -11.18 17.12 10.01
N GLU A 82 -9.89 17.21 10.31
CA GLU A 82 -9.35 18.08 11.33
C GLU A 82 -8.22 18.91 10.74
N PHE A 83 -8.31 20.23 10.90
CA PHE A 83 -7.25 21.15 10.57
C PHE A 83 -6.32 21.34 11.76
N ILE A 84 -5.04 21.08 11.58
CA ILE A 84 -4.01 21.17 12.61
C ILE A 84 -3.13 22.36 12.29
N ASP A 85 -3.21 23.39 13.13
CA ASP A 85 -2.44 24.62 13.00
C ASP A 85 -1.32 24.66 14.05
N ALA A 86 -0.07 24.77 13.62
CA ALA A 86 1.06 24.98 14.51
C ALA A 86 1.56 26.45 14.54
N PHE A 87 0.85 27.40 13.93
CA PHE A 87 1.24 28.82 13.82
C PHE A 87 0.56 29.77 14.78
N SER A 88 -0.60 29.43 15.33
CA SER A 88 -1.44 30.36 16.12
C SER A 88 -0.86 30.82 17.46
N GLY A 89 0.38 30.43 17.80
CA GLY A 89 1.14 31.01 18.91
C GLY A 89 0.83 30.41 20.28
N GLU A 90 -0.21 29.58 20.41
CA GLU A 90 -0.58 28.87 21.65
C GLU A 90 -0.25 27.36 21.61
N GLY A 91 0.61 26.93 20.69
CA GLY A 91 0.95 25.53 20.46
C GLY A 91 0.22 24.93 19.26
N ILE A 92 0.06 23.60 19.24
CA ILE A 92 -0.65 22.89 18.16
C ILE A 92 -2.15 22.96 18.45
N GLN A 93 -2.90 23.65 17.60
CA GLN A 93 -4.35 23.74 17.67
C GLN A 93 -4.97 22.77 16.66
N THR A 94 -5.98 22.01 17.08
CA THR A 94 -6.72 21.09 16.20
C THR A 94 -8.16 21.56 16.12
N THR A 95 -8.64 21.81 14.91
CA THR A 95 -9.99 22.32 14.65
C THR A 95 -10.77 21.30 13.82
N PRO A 96 -11.80 20.64 14.39
CA PRO A 96 -12.60 19.66 13.66
C PRO A 96 -13.49 20.33 12.61
N GLY A 97 -13.78 19.61 11.54
CA GLY A 97 -14.59 20.07 10.43
C GLY A 97 -15.18 18.94 9.60
N GLY A 98 -16.14 19.30 8.76
CA GLY A 98 -16.67 18.40 7.73
C GLY A 98 -15.74 18.38 6.51
N ILE A 99 -15.90 17.36 5.68
CA ILE A 99 -15.24 17.23 4.39
C ILE A 99 -16.27 16.91 3.31
N SER A 100 -16.05 17.43 2.11
CA SER A 100 -16.84 17.11 0.93
C SER A 100 -15.91 16.78 -0.22
N PHE A 101 -16.15 15.64 -0.86
CA PHE A 101 -15.38 15.19 -2.01
C PHE A 101 -16.06 15.59 -3.32
N ALA A 102 -15.27 16.09 -4.26
CA ALA A 102 -15.69 16.38 -5.62
C ALA A 102 -15.31 15.26 -6.61
N SER A 103 -14.30 14.44 -6.27
CA SER A 103 -13.78 13.34 -7.10
C SER A 103 -13.06 12.33 -6.21
N GLU A 104 -12.86 11.10 -6.71
CA GLU A 104 -12.14 10.00 -6.05
C GLU A 104 -10.74 9.75 -6.63
N ASP A 105 -10.50 10.05 -7.92
CA ASP A 105 -9.19 9.84 -8.56
C ASP A 105 -8.73 11.09 -9.34
N PRO A 106 -7.85 11.93 -8.78
CA PRO A 106 -7.48 11.96 -7.35
C PRO A 106 -8.65 12.40 -6.47
N TRP A 107 -8.54 12.16 -5.17
CA TRP A 107 -9.50 12.63 -4.17
C TRP A 107 -9.46 14.13 -4.03
N GLN A 108 -10.32 14.83 -4.77
CA GLN A 108 -10.47 16.28 -4.68
C GLN A 108 -11.48 16.60 -3.59
N PHE A 109 -11.14 17.52 -2.68
CA PHE A 109 -12.01 17.83 -1.56
C PHE A 109 -11.89 19.29 -1.09
N GLU A 110 -12.89 19.68 -0.30
CA GLU A 110 -12.93 20.89 0.50
C GLU A 110 -13.40 20.56 1.92
N THR A 111 -12.87 21.24 2.92
CA THR A 111 -13.30 21.12 4.31
C THR A 111 -14.06 22.35 4.79
N SER A 112 -14.81 22.21 5.89
CA SER A 112 -15.47 23.36 6.52
C SER A 112 -14.51 24.37 7.16
N HIS A 113 -13.24 23.99 7.35
CA HIS A 113 -12.14 24.86 7.77
C HIS A 113 -11.20 25.04 6.57
N PRO A 114 -11.50 25.98 5.66
CA PRO A 114 -11.30 25.92 4.21
C PRO A 114 -9.90 25.45 3.76
N VAL A 115 -9.67 24.14 3.87
CA VAL A 115 -8.57 23.43 3.24
C VAL A 115 -9.13 22.83 1.97
N THR A 116 -8.51 23.15 0.84
CA THR A 116 -8.88 22.64 -0.48
C THR A 116 -7.67 22.00 -1.12
N GLY A 117 -7.88 20.97 -1.92
CA GLY A 117 -6.80 20.33 -2.67
C GLY A 117 -7.17 18.94 -3.15
N SER A 118 -6.14 18.17 -3.49
CA SER A 118 -6.30 16.80 -3.96
C SER A 118 -5.31 15.85 -3.32
N ILE A 119 -5.77 14.67 -2.91
CA ILE A 119 -4.90 13.55 -2.51
C ILE A 119 -4.85 12.55 -3.65
N ALA A 120 -3.65 12.16 -4.05
CA ALA A 120 -3.44 11.10 -5.03
C ALA A 120 -2.75 9.90 -4.35
N TYR A 121 -3.18 8.69 -4.71
CA TYR A 121 -2.42 7.47 -4.40
C TYR A 121 -1.27 7.35 -5.40
N THR A 122 -0.06 7.56 -4.91
CA THR A 122 1.20 7.50 -5.63
C THR A 122 2.14 6.53 -4.90
N PRO A 123 2.06 5.21 -5.15
CA PRO A 123 2.87 4.22 -4.47
C PRO A 123 4.36 4.53 -4.56
N GLY A 124 5.00 4.71 -3.42
CA GLY A 124 6.40 5.12 -3.35
C GLY A 124 6.76 6.46 -4.01
N GLY A 125 5.76 7.30 -4.31
CA GLY A 125 5.89 8.51 -5.10
C GLY A 125 6.19 9.77 -4.29
N CYS A 126 6.12 9.70 -2.96
CA CYS A 126 6.39 10.82 -2.07
C CYS A 126 7.44 10.45 -1.03
N THR A 127 8.43 11.30 -0.83
CA THR A 127 9.44 11.14 0.24
C THR A 127 9.30 12.33 1.17
N ASP A 128 9.05 12.06 2.45
CA ASP A 128 9.01 13.11 3.48
C ASP A 128 10.42 13.48 3.95
N GLU A 129 10.54 14.57 4.72
CA GLU A 129 11.82 15.10 5.22
C GLU A 129 12.58 14.13 6.15
N SER A 130 11.93 13.06 6.62
CA SER A 130 12.58 11.99 7.39
C SER A 130 13.10 10.86 6.49
N ASP A 131 13.22 11.11 5.18
CA ASP A 131 13.53 10.13 4.13
C ASP A 131 12.52 8.97 4.05
N ALA A 132 11.34 9.11 4.68
CA ALA A 132 10.35 8.06 4.66
C ALA A 132 9.51 8.15 3.39
N VAL A 133 9.44 7.04 2.67
CA VAL A 133 8.66 6.91 1.45
C VAL A 133 7.20 6.65 1.80
N ARG A 134 6.29 7.41 1.19
CA ARG A 134 4.84 7.38 1.40
C ARG A 134 4.10 7.13 0.09
N ASP A 135 2.92 6.54 0.22
CA ASP A 135 2.08 6.18 -0.91
C ASP A 135 1.04 7.24 -1.27
N PHE A 136 0.91 8.30 -0.48
CA PHE A 136 -0.08 9.34 -0.71
C PHE A 136 0.59 10.70 -0.78
N THR A 137 0.21 11.48 -1.79
CA THR A 137 0.66 12.85 -1.98
C THR A 137 -0.54 13.77 -1.92
N PHE A 138 -0.50 14.78 -1.05
CA PHE A 138 -1.47 15.86 -1.04
C PHE A 138 -0.92 17.07 -1.78
N THR A 139 -1.73 17.61 -2.69
CA THR A 139 -1.46 18.86 -3.40
C THR A 139 -2.47 19.90 -2.92
N PRO A 140 -2.07 20.85 -2.05
CA PRO A 140 -2.97 21.87 -1.54
C PRO A 140 -3.29 22.91 -2.60
N ALA A 141 -4.54 23.37 -2.62
CA ALA A 141 -5.00 24.52 -3.38
C ALA A 141 -5.32 25.72 -2.47
N GLY A 142 -5.59 25.48 -1.19
CA GLY A 142 -5.90 26.50 -0.19
C GLY A 142 -5.83 25.95 1.23
N ALA A 143 -5.48 26.82 2.17
CA ALA A 143 -5.49 26.53 3.60
C ALA A 143 -5.78 27.80 4.40
N PRO A 144 -6.42 27.69 5.59
CA PRO A 144 -6.74 28.85 6.42
C PRO A 144 -5.52 29.68 6.79
N GLY A 145 -5.59 31.00 6.59
CA GLY A 145 -4.53 31.93 6.99
C GLY A 145 -3.27 31.90 6.12
N LEU A 146 -3.25 31.11 5.04
CA LEU A 146 -2.08 30.92 4.18
C LEU A 146 -2.32 31.41 2.77
N SER A 147 -1.28 31.98 2.16
CA SER A 147 -1.29 32.43 0.78
C SER A 147 -0.41 31.53 -0.08
N ALA A 148 -0.83 31.31 -1.34
CA ALA A 148 -0.04 30.61 -2.35
C ALA A 148 1.37 31.22 -2.53
N PRO A 149 2.37 30.44 -3.03
CA PRO A 149 2.25 29.09 -3.58
C PRO A 149 2.16 27.99 -2.51
N PHE A 150 1.40 26.94 -2.82
CA PHE A 150 1.35 25.70 -2.03
C PHE A 150 2.20 24.63 -2.71
N PHE A 151 2.93 23.86 -1.90
CA PHE A 151 3.76 22.75 -2.39
C PHE A 151 3.14 21.42 -1.97
N PRO A 152 3.24 20.37 -2.81
CA PRO A 152 2.78 19.04 -2.43
C PRO A 152 3.57 18.49 -1.25
N PHE A 153 2.91 17.73 -0.37
CA PHE A 153 3.56 17.03 0.73
C PHE A 153 2.92 15.67 0.99
N CYS A 154 3.66 14.80 1.67
CA CYS A 154 3.27 13.41 1.84
C CYS A 154 2.20 13.25 2.91
N CYS A 155 1.34 12.25 2.72
CA CYS A 155 0.41 11.77 3.73
C CYS A 155 0.81 10.38 4.22
N ARG A 156 0.45 10.07 5.46
CA ARG A 156 0.61 8.72 6.03
C ARG A 156 -0.71 8.25 6.63
N ILE A 157 -0.95 6.94 6.56
CA ILE A 157 -2.01 6.29 7.32
C ILE A 157 -1.54 6.13 8.77
N ASP A 158 -2.42 6.41 9.73
CA ASP A 158 -2.26 6.30 11.18
C ASP A 158 -3.39 5.45 11.77
#